data_AF-A0A848ZM93-F1
#
_entry.id   AF-A0A848ZM93-F1
#
_cell.length_a   1.000
_cell.length_b   1.000
_cell.length_c   1.000
_cell.angle_alpha   90.00
_cell.angle_beta   90.00
_cell.angle_gamma   90.00
#
_symmetry.space_group_name_H-M   'P 1'
#
loop_
_entity.id
_entity.type
_entity.pdbx_description
1 polymer ?
#
loop_
_entity_poly.entity_id
_entity_poly.type
_entity_poly.pdbx_seq_one_letter_code
_entity_poly.pdbx_strand_id
1 'polypeptide(L)'
;MKGPLFYSKILLFGEYGIIKDSKGLSIPYNFFKGALKSDHKNTAEAKKSNLSLRGFAEYLKNLQETESDLVTFDLEALNKDVSNGMYFDSSIPQGYGVGSSGALVAAIYDKYALEKITVLENLTREKLLKLKTIFGKMESFFHGKSSGLDPLNSYLSLPILINSKDNIESTSIPSQNLEGKGAVFLLDSGSTGETAPMVQLFMEQMKQEGFRTMLKNQFIKHTDACVEDFINGNVKSLFGNLKQLSHVVLDNFKPMIPVQFHKLWKQGIESNDYYLKLCGSGGGGYILGFTEDIQKARKALKGYNLEVVYNF
;
A
#
# COMPACT_ATOMS: atom_id res chain seq x y z
N MET A 1 -5.45 28.11 0.82
CA MET A 1 -5.70 27.37 -0.44
C MET A 1 -5.67 25.88 -0.15
N LYS A 2 -6.51 25.07 -0.81
CA LYS A 2 -6.43 23.60 -0.70
C LYS A 2 -5.33 23.13 -1.68
N GLY A 3 -4.27 22.52 -1.17
CA GLY A 3 -3.21 21.93 -2.00
C GLY A 3 -3.69 20.69 -2.77
N PRO A 4 -2.81 20.07 -3.60
CA PRO A 4 -3.14 18.83 -4.30
C PRO A 4 -3.56 17.72 -3.33
N LEU A 5 -4.42 16.82 -3.82
CA LEU A 5 -4.88 15.65 -3.08
C LEU A 5 -3.94 14.48 -3.36
N PHE A 6 -3.49 13.81 -2.31
CA PHE A 6 -2.68 12.60 -2.38
C PHE A 6 -3.52 11.42 -1.93
N TYR A 7 -3.71 10.46 -2.82
CA TYR A 7 -4.58 9.32 -2.58
C TYR A 7 -3.85 8.20 -1.88
N SER A 8 -4.62 7.39 -1.14
CA SER A 8 -4.13 6.11 -0.65
C SER A 8 -3.83 5.15 -1.79
N LYS A 9 -3.26 4.00 -1.46
CA LYS A 9 -3.04 2.91 -2.43
C LYS A 9 -3.49 1.59 -1.86
N ILE A 10 -3.65 0.61 -2.74
CA ILE A 10 -3.83 -0.79 -2.37
C ILE A 10 -2.74 -1.58 -3.09
N LEU A 11 -1.95 -2.34 -2.32
CA LEU A 11 -1.13 -3.40 -2.90
C LEU A 11 -2.05 -4.59 -3.15
N LEU A 12 -2.48 -4.77 -4.40
CA LEU A 12 -3.35 -5.90 -4.77
C LEU A 12 -2.61 -7.21 -4.57
N PHE A 13 -1.34 -7.25 -4.97
CA PHE A 13 -0.48 -8.43 -4.92
C PHE A 13 0.96 -8.02 -4.64
N GLY A 14 1.72 -8.90 -3.96
CA GLY A 14 3.18 -8.80 -3.88
C GLY A 14 3.76 -8.64 -2.49
N GLU A 15 2.95 -8.56 -1.42
CA GLU A 15 3.33 -8.23 -0.04
C GLU A 15 4.76 -8.64 0.37
N TYR A 16 4.93 -9.83 0.96
CA TYR A 16 6.24 -10.34 1.33
C TYR A 16 7.01 -10.89 0.12
N GLY A 17 6.32 -11.15 -1.00
CA GLY A 17 6.89 -11.69 -2.23
C GLY A 17 7.90 -10.76 -2.87
N ILE A 18 7.67 -9.44 -2.87
CA ILE A 18 8.57 -8.43 -3.46
C ILE A 18 9.96 -8.47 -2.83
N ILE A 19 10.08 -8.88 -1.55
CA ILE A 19 11.37 -9.06 -0.86
C ILE A 19 12.20 -10.19 -1.51
N LYS A 20 11.56 -11.09 -2.26
CA LYS A 20 12.14 -12.26 -2.93
C LYS A 20 11.90 -12.27 -4.44
N ASP A 21 11.91 -11.08 -5.05
CA ASP A 21 11.81 -10.89 -6.51
C ASP A 21 10.51 -11.46 -7.13
N SER A 22 9.44 -11.55 -6.34
CA SER A 22 8.07 -11.78 -6.86
C SER A 22 7.53 -10.51 -7.51
N LYS A 23 6.58 -10.70 -8.43
CA LYS A 23 5.79 -9.62 -8.97
C LYS A 23 4.89 -9.00 -7.90
N GLY A 24 4.57 -7.72 -8.09
CA GLY A 24 3.57 -7.01 -7.31
C GLY A 24 2.78 -6.05 -8.17
N LEU A 25 1.55 -5.77 -7.75
CA LEU A 25 0.70 -4.79 -8.41
C LEU A 25 0.10 -3.88 -7.35
N SER A 26 0.43 -2.60 -7.43
CA SER A 26 -0.16 -1.57 -6.58
C SER A 26 -1.05 -0.68 -7.43
N ILE A 27 -2.23 -0.35 -6.91
CA ILE A 27 -3.20 0.54 -7.55
C ILE A 27 -3.52 1.74 -6.66
N PRO A 28 -3.82 2.90 -7.24
CA PRO A 28 -4.38 4.02 -6.49
C PRO A 28 -5.71 3.66 -5.87
N TYR A 29 -5.98 4.18 -4.67
CA TYR A 29 -7.26 4.05 -4.01
C TYR A 29 -7.78 5.43 -3.59
N ASN A 30 -8.77 5.93 -4.35
CA ASN A 30 -9.16 7.33 -4.30
C ASN A 30 -10.16 7.66 -3.16
N PHE A 31 -10.68 6.64 -2.47
CA PHE A 31 -11.63 6.84 -1.38
C PHE A 31 -10.97 7.58 -0.21
N PHE A 32 -9.76 7.15 0.17
CA PHE A 32 -8.97 7.86 1.16
C PHE A 32 -7.94 8.77 0.50
N LYS A 33 -7.81 9.97 1.06
CA LYS A 33 -6.93 11.02 0.58
C LYS A 33 -6.46 11.93 1.70
N GLY A 34 -5.33 12.58 1.47
CA GLY A 34 -4.82 13.63 2.33
C GLY A 34 -4.35 14.86 1.55
N ALA A 35 -4.25 15.98 2.26
CA ALA A 35 -3.71 17.22 1.72
C ALA A 35 -3.05 18.07 2.82
N LEU A 36 -2.03 18.83 2.44
CA LEU A 36 -1.46 19.86 3.31
C LEU A 36 -2.42 21.04 3.41
N LYS A 37 -2.71 21.47 4.63
CA LYS A 37 -3.59 22.60 4.95
C LYS A 37 -2.94 23.52 5.96
N SER A 38 -3.31 24.80 5.91
CA SER A 38 -2.84 25.85 6.82
C SER A 38 -3.99 26.73 7.32
N ASP A 39 -5.23 26.25 7.24
CA ASP A 39 -6.32 26.86 8.02
C ASP A 39 -5.98 26.63 9.50
N HIS A 40 -6.05 27.66 10.34
CA HIS A 40 -5.65 27.61 11.76
C HIS A 40 -6.57 26.70 12.60
N LYS A 41 -6.63 25.41 12.25
CA LYS A 41 -7.48 24.39 12.81
C LYS A 41 -6.84 23.89 14.09
N ASN A 42 -7.45 24.22 15.22
CA ASN A 42 -6.91 23.94 16.54
C ASN A 42 -7.36 22.57 17.10
N THR A 43 -7.43 21.53 16.26
CA THR A 43 -7.79 20.18 16.73
C THR A 43 -6.58 19.39 17.21
N ALA A 44 -6.80 18.34 18.01
CA ALA A 44 -5.72 17.49 18.52
C ALA A 44 -4.98 16.77 17.37
N GLU A 45 -5.70 16.34 16.34
CA GLU A 45 -5.15 15.67 15.16
C GLU A 45 -4.27 16.61 14.34
N ALA A 46 -4.71 17.85 14.15
CA ALA A 46 -3.94 18.87 13.45
C ALA A 46 -2.62 19.19 14.19
N LYS A 47 -2.67 19.32 15.52
CA LYS A 47 -1.47 19.52 16.36
C LYS A 47 -0.51 18.34 16.28
N LYS A 48 -1.02 17.11 16.37
CA LYS A 48 -0.21 15.89 16.25
C LYS A 48 0.45 15.80 14.88
N SER A 49 -0.30 16.09 13.82
CA SER A 49 0.22 16.12 12.45
C SER A 49 1.30 17.20 12.27
N ASN A 50 1.06 18.42 12.77
CA ASN A 50 2.04 19.51 12.73
C ASN A 50 3.31 19.18 13.52
N LEU A 51 3.21 18.53 14.68
CA LEU A 51 4.37 18.05 15.43
C LEU A 51 5.17 17.01 14.63
N SER A 52 4.49 16.06 13.99
CA SER A 52 5.14 15.08 13.12
C SER A 52 5.82 15.75 11.92
N LEU A 53 5.23 16.80 11.36
CA LEU A 53 5.82 17.58 10.26
C LEU A 53 7.10 18.32 10.68
N ARG A 54 7.19 18.82 11.92
CA ARG A 54 8.42 19.43 12.45
C ARG A 54 9.57 18.43 12.48
N GLY A 55 9.35 17.26 13.08
CA GLY A 55 10.36 16.19 13.11
C GLY A 55 10.73 15.72 11.70
N PHE A 56 9.76 15.67 10.79
CA PHE A 56 10.02 15.29 9.41
C PHE A 56 10.85 16.35 8.66
N ALA A 57 10.59 17.64 8.88
CA ALA A 57 11.38 18.72 8.28
C ALA A 57 12.85 18.70 8.75
N GLU A 58 13.09 18.44 10.04
CA GLU A 58 14.44 18.23 10.59
C GLU A 58 15.12 17.00 9.96
N TYR A 59 14.38 15.91 9.80
CA TYR A 59 14.88 14.71 9.12
C TYR A 59 15.29 14.99 7.67
N LEU A 60 14.46 15.72 6.91
CA LEU A 60 14.75 16.06 5.52
C LEU A 60 15.97 16.97 5.38
N LYS A 61 16.18 17.89 6.34
CA LYS A 61 17.41 18.69 6.40
C LYS A 61 18.65 17.80 6.50
N ASN A 62 18.66 16.86 7.45
CA ASN A 62 19.78 15.93 7.62
C ASN A 62 19.97 15.05 6.37
N LEU A 63 18.86 14.56 5.77
CA LEU A 63 18.92 13.78 4.55
C LEU A 63 19.60 14.55 3.42
N GLN A 64 19.22 15.81 3.18
CA GLN A 64 19.82 16.67 2.17
C GLN A 64 21.30 16.96 2.45
N GLU A 65 21.71 17.12 3.71
CA GLU A 65 23.12 17.31 4.07
C GLU A 65 23.97 16.06 3.82
N THR A 66 23.41 14.87 4.03
CA THR A 66 24.12 13.59 3.85
C THR A 66 24.08 13.03 2.42
N GLU A 67 23.03 13.32 1.66
CA GLU A 67 22.78 12.79 0.31
C GLU A 67 22.36 13.93 -0.64
N SER A 68 23.16 15.00 -0.71
CA SER A 68 22.84 16.23 -1.46
C SER A 68 22.53 16.01 -2.94
N ASP A 69 23.15 15.00 -3.56
CA ASP A 69 22.98 14.69 -4.98
C ASP A 69 21.67 13.93 -5.26
N LEU A 70 21.01 13.40 -4.22
CA LEU A 70 19.79 12.61 -4.37
C LEU A 70 18.55 13.50 -4.55
N VAL A 71 18.36 14.46 -3.64
CA VAL A 71 17.23 15.39 -3.62
C VAL A 71 17.54 16.61 -2.75
N THR A 72 17.03 17.76 -3.16
CA THR A 72 17.08 19.01 -2.38
C THR A 72 15.67 19.56 -2.17
N PHE A 73 15.50 20.31 -1.09
CA PHE A 73 14.21 20.85 -0.66
C PHE A 73 14.29 22.34 -0.34
N ASP A 74 13.20 23.06 -0.58
CA ASP A 74 12.98 24.40 -0.02
C ASP A 74 12.63 24.30 1.48
N LEU A 75 13.67 24.10 2.29
CA LEU A 75 13.55 23.95 3.74
C LEU A 75 13.09 25.25 4.42
N GLU A 76 13.36 26.42 3.83
CA GLU A 76 12.89 27.70 4.37
C GLU A 76 11.36 27.77 4.28
N ALA A 77 10.80 27.52 3.10
CA ALA A 77 9.36 27.50 2.90
C ALA A 77 8.68 26.41 3.74
N LEU A 78 9.27 25.20 3.81
CA LEU A 78 8.74 24.11 4.63
C LEU A 78 8.67 24.51 6.10
N ASN A 79 9.76 25.01 6.67
CA ASN A 79 9.81 25.40 8.09
C ASN A 79 8.86 26.56 8.39
N LYS A 80 8.73 27.51 7.47
CA LYS A 80 7.77 28.62 7.58
C LYS A 80 6.33 28.13 7.60
N ASP A 81 5.95 27.22 6.70
CA ASP A 81 4.58 26.70 6.68
C ASP A 81 4.28 25.85 7.92
N VAL A 82 5.23 25.04 8.37
CA VAL A 82 5.10 24.24 9.60
C VAL A 82 5.00 25.13 10.84
N SER A 83 5.77 26.21 10.94
CA SER A 83 5.69 27.16 12.07
C SER A 83 4.37 27.93 12.08
N ASN A 84 3.81 28.23 10.90
CA ASN A 84 2.49 28.82 10.73
C ASN A 84 1.31 27.85 11.00
N GLY A 85 1.60 26.61 11.39
CA GLY A 85 0.58 25.63 11.77
C GLY A 85 0.10 24.73 10.63
N MET A 86 0.87 24.59 9.54
CA MET A 86 0.54 23.62 8.50
C MET A 86 0.42 22.21 9.07
N TYR A 87 -0.61 21.49 8.66
CA TYR A 87 -0.85 20.10 9.02
C TYR A 87 -1.29 19.30 7.80
N PHE A 88 -1.16 17.98 7.89
CA PHE A 88 -1.67 17.05 6.88
C PHE A 88 -3.05 16.56 7.29
N ASP A 89 -4.08 17.05 6.62
CA ASP A 89 -5.45 16.62 6.81
C ASP A 89 -5.69 15.35 5.99
N SER A 90 -5.82 14.21 6.67
CA SER A 90 -5.88 12.89 6.03
C SER A 90 -7.10 12.11 6.50
N SER A 91 -7.81 11.53 5.53
CA SER A 91 -8.83 10.50 5.77
C SER A 91 -8.24 9.09 5.74
N ILE A 92 -6.96 8.93 5.41
CA ILE A 92 -6.30 7.62 5.25
C ILE A 92 -6.07 7.00 6.64
N PRO A 93 -6.67 5.83 6.95
CA PRO A 93 -6.50 5.21 8.25
C PRO A 93 -5.05 4.74 8.47
N GLN A 94 -4.51 5.05 9.65
CA GLN A 94 -3.15 4.64 10.05
C GLN A 94 -3.14 3.19 10.52
N GLY A 95 -2.14 2.40 10.11
CA GLY A 95 -2.04 0.98 10.48
C GLY A 95 -3.00 0.05 9.71
N TYR A 96 -3.61 0.55 8.63
CA TYR A 96 -4.60 -0.19 7.83
C TYR A 96 -4.06 -0.74 6.49
N GLY A 97 -2.75 -0.56 6.22
CA GLY A 97 -2.11 -1.08 5.00
C GLY A 97 -2.36 -0.25 3.73
N VAL A 98 -3.04 0.89 3.83
CA VAL A 98 -3.43 1.74 2.70
C VAL A 98 -2.51 2.97 2.45
N GLY A 99 -1.36 3.05 3.13
CA GLY A 99 -0.29 3.99 2.76
C GLY A 99 -0.44 5.44 3.27
N SER A 100 -0.85 5.66 4.53
CA SER A 100 -0.96 7.01 5.10
C SER A 100 0.35 7.79 5.14
N SER A 101 1.48 7.15 5.47
CA SER A 101 2.81 7.80 5.43
C SER A 101 3.21 8.15 4.01
N GLY A 102 2.90 7.26 3.06
CA GLY A 102 3.15 7.46 1.63
C GLY A 102 2.53 8.75 1.10
N ALA A 103 1.25 9.00 1.43
CA ALA A 103 0.57 10.21 0.99
C ALA A 103 1.16 11.50 1.57
N LEU A 104 1.60 11.48 2.84
CA LEU A 104 2.28 12.61 3.47
C LEU A 104 3.64 12.89 2.82
N VAL A 105 4.43 11.84 2.60
CA VAL A 105 5.75 11.93 1.94
C VAL A 105 5.60 12.47 0.53
N ALA A 106 4.63 11.96 -0.24
CA ALA A 106 4.30 12.46 -1.58
C ALA A 106 3.91 13.94 -1.56
N ALA A 107 3.10 14.37 -0.59
CA ALA A 107 2.69 15.76 -0.46
C ALA A 107 3.85 16.73 -0.16
N ILE A 108 4.80 16.30 0.67
CA ILE A 108 5.98 17.11 0.99
C ILE A 108 6.96 17.16 -0.19
N TYR A 109 7.19 16.03 -0.87
CA TYR A 109 7.99 16.01 -2.09
C TYR A 109 7.39 16.91 -3.15
N ASP A 110 6.09 16.79 -3.42
CA ASP A 110 5.43 17.61 -4.41
C ASP A 110 5.53 19.11 -4.07
N LYS A 111 5.33 19.49 -2.82
CA LYS A 111 5.29 20.91 -2.47
C LYS A 111 6.68 21.56 -2.35
N TYR A 112 7.69 20.82 -1.88
CA TYR A 112 8.96 21.43 -1.46
C TYR A 112 10.21 20.87 -2.14
N ALA A 113 10.14 19.77 -2.90
CA ALA A 113 11.33 19.29 -3.61
C ALA A 113 11.70 20.24 -4.76
N LEU A 114 12.97 20.59 -4.84
CA LEU A 114 13.56 21.39 -5.91
C LEU A 114 13.97 20.47 -7.06
N GLU A 115 13.89 20.97 -8.30
CA GLU A 115 14.21 20.20 -9.52
C GLU A 115 13.55 18.81 -9.56
N LYS A 116 12.33 18.72 -8.99
CA LYS A 116 11.61 17.46 -8.80
C LYS A 116 11.23 16.84 -10.15
N ILE A 117 11.21 15.50 -10.19
CA ILE A 117 10.60 14.77 -11.31
C ILE A 117 9.09 14.95 -11.17
N THR A 118 8.47 15.62 -12.13
CA THR A 118 7.04 15.89 -12.12
C THR A 118 6.24 14.76 -12.76
N VAL A 119 4.97 14.63 -12.37
CA VAL A 119 4.02 13.68 -12.98
C VAL A 119 3.68 13.98 -14.45
N LEU A 120 4.06 15.17 -14.93
CA LEU A 120 3.76 15.64 -16.29
C LEU A 120 4.85 15.26 -17.31
N GLU A 121 6.02 14.85 -16.82
CA GLU A 121 7.13 14.41 -17.66
C GLU A 121 6.95 12.95 -18.12
N ASN A 122 7.70 12.56 -19.16
CA ASN A 122 7.82 11.15 -19.52
C ASN A 122 8.51 10.36 -18.39
N LEU A 123 7.77 9.44 -17.76
CA LEU A 123 8.22 8.61 -16.64
C LEU A 123 8.96 7.36 -17.13
N THR A 124 10.26 7.52 -17.39
CA THR A 124 11.13 6.38 -17.72
C THR A 124 11.36 5.50 -16.48
N ARG A 125 11.76 4.24 -16.69
CA ARG A 125 12.13 3.32 -15.60
C ARG A 125 13.19 3.93 -14.66
N GLU A 126 14.18 4.61 -15.21
CA GLU A 126 15.23 5.28 -14.43
C GLU A 126 14.64 6.36 -13.50
N LYS A 127 13.72 7.19 -14.02
CA LYS A 127 13.02 8.20 -13.21
C LYS A 127 12.16 7.56 -12.13
N LEU A 128 11.45 6.47 -12.42
CA LEU A 128 10.68 5.73 -11.43
C LEU A 128 11.57 5.16 -10.33
N LEU A 129 12.74 4.62 -10.66
CA LEU A 129 13.72 4.12 -9.69
C LEU A 129 14.35 5.25 -8.86
N LYS A 130 14.63 6.41 -9.47
CA LYS A 130 15.09 7.60 -8.75
C LYS A 130 14.04 8.09 -7.76
N LEU A 131 12.79 8.24 -8.19
CA LEU A 131 11.65 8.59 -7.31
C LEU A 131 11.49 7.57 -6.18
N LYS A 132 11.49 6.27 -6.50
CA LYS A 132 11.41 5.20 -5.50
C LYS A 132 12.53 5.31 -4.46
N THR A 133 13.76 5.60 -4.88
CA THR A 133 14.91 5.77 -3.97
C THR A 133 14.70 6.98 -3.06
N ILE A 134 14.34 8.15 -3.62
CA ILE A 134 14.04 9.36 -2.86
C ILE A 134 12.93 9.09 -1.84
N PHE A 135 11.82 8.52 -2.29
CA PHE A 135 10.68 8.21 -1.44
C PHE A 135 10.99 7.19 -0.35
N GLY A 136 11.81 6.18 -0.65
CA GLY A 136 12.27 5.22 0.35
C GLY A 136 13.09 5.88 1.45
N LYS A 137 13.95 6.83 1.11
CA LYS A 137 14.72 7.63 2.08
C LYS A 137 13.79 8.52 2.91
N MET A 138 12.91 9.29 2.27
CA MET A 138 11.97 10.15 2.96
C MET A 138 11.06 9.37 3.94
N GLU A 139 10.45 8.26 3.48
CA GLU A 139 9.52 7.49 4.29
C GLU A 139 10.20 6.71 5.43
N SER A 140 11.53 6.51 5.37
CA SER A 140 12.28 5.87 6.44
C SER A 140 12.22 6.66 7.76
N PHE A 141 11.85 7.94 7.75
CA PHE A 141 11.50 8.70 8.96
C PHE A 141 10.39 8.02 9.79
N PHE A 142 9.37 7.45 9.14
CA PHE A 142 8.20 6.89 9.83
C PHE A 142 8.39 5.44 10.28
N HIS A 143 9.16 4.65 9.51
CA HIS A 143 9.23 3.19 9.68
C HIS A 143 10.66 2.64 9.76
N GLY A 144 11.68 3.49 9.77
CA GLY A 144 13.11 3.13 9.78
C GLY A 144 13.64 2.62 8.44
N LYS A 145 12.93 1.71 7.78
CA LYS A 145 13.28 1.21 6.43
C LYS A 145 12.02 1.16 5.56
N SER A 146 12.06 1.85 4.42
CA SER A 146 10.98 1.82 3.43
C SER A 146 11.46 1.31 2.06
N SER A 147 10.52 0.72 1.30
CA SER A 147 10.70 0.36 -0.11
C SER A 147 10.52 1.56 -1.06
N GLY A 148 9.92 2.65 -0.60
CA GLY A 148 9.56 3.83 -1.39
C GLY A 148 8.34 3.65 -2.30
N LEU A 149 7.70 2.47 -2.31
CA LEU A 149 6.59 2.15 -3.21
C LEU A 149 5.29 2.87 -2.81
N ASP A 150 5.03 3.02 -1.52
CA ASP A 150 3.81 3.63 -0.99
C ASP A 150 3.74 5.13 -1.37
N PRO A 151 4.77 5.96 -1.10
CA PRO A 151 4.79 7.33 -1.59
C PRO A 151 4.85 7.44 -3.11
N LEU A 152 5.55 6.53 -3.80
CA LEU A 152 5.61 6.52 -5.27
C LEU A 152 4.21 6.38 -5.88
N ASN A 153 3.42 5.42 -5.41
CA ASN A 153 2.04 5.23 -5.88
C ASN A 153 1.17 6.44 -5.57
N SER A 154 1.28 7.00 -4.37
CA SER A 154 0.48 8.16 -3.96
C SER A 154 0.83 9.41 -4.79
N TYR A 155 2.11 9.64 -5.05
CA TYR A 155 2.59 10.76 -5.86
C TYR A 155 2.16 10.65 -7.32
N LEU A 156 2.34 9.47 -7.94
CA LEU A 156 2.02 9.29 -9.35
C LEU A 156 0.52 9.12 -9.59
N SER A 157 -0.22 8.59 -8.62
CA SER A 157 -1.64 8.23 -8.77
C SER A 157 -1.90 7.33 -10.00
N LEU A 158 -0.96 6.41 -10.27
CA LEU A 158 -1.02 5.43 -11.36
C LEU A 158 -0.85 4.00 -10.82
N PRO A 159 -1.39 2.98 -11.49
CA PRO A 159 -1.02 1.59 -11.21
C PRO A 159 0.47 1.35 -11.48
N ILE A 160 1.14 0.72 -10.51
CA ILE A 160 2.56 0.37 -10.60
C ILE A 160 2.70 -1.14 -10.60
N LEU A 161 3.28 -1.66 -11.69
CA LEU A 161 3.73 -3.04 -11.79
C LEU A 161 5.16 -3.13 -11.25
N ILE A 162 5.36 -4.04 -10.31
CA ILE A 162 6.64 -4.35 -9.70
C ILE A 162 7.04 -5.70 -10.24
N ASN A 163 8.06 -5.76 -11.09
CA ASN A 163 8.61 -7.02 -11.58
C ASN A 163 9.68 -7.57 -10.64
N SER A 164 10.41 -6.68 -9.95
CA SER A 164 11.36 -7.02 -8.89
C SER A 164 11.70 -5.77 -8.07
N LYS A 165 12.60 -5.89 -7.09
CA LYS A 165 13.05 -4.74 -6.29
C LYS A 165 13.56 -3.57 -7.13
N ASP A 166 14.24 -3.83 -8.24
CA ASP A 166 14.86 -2.79 -9.08
C ASP A 166 14.24 -2.72 -10.49
N ASN A 167 13.08 -3.36 -10.66
CA ASN A 167 12.32 -3.32 -11.90
C ASN A 167 10.86 -2.97 -11.62
N ILE A 168 10.52 -1.71 -11.84
CA ILE A 168 9.16 -1.18 -11.70
C ILE A 168 8.79 -0.39 -12.95
N GLU A 169 7.50 -0.41 -13.27
CA GLU A 169 6.94 0.32 -14.40
C GLU A 169 5.50 0.76 -14.09
N SER A 170 5.07 1.86 -14.69
CA SER A 170 3.64 2.20 -14.74
C SER A 170 2.94 1.20 -15.65
N THR A 171 1.76 0.74 -15.26
CA THR A 171 0.95 -0.17 -16.07
C THR A 171 -0.48 0.33 -16.19
N SER A 172 -1.22 -0.23 -17.14
CA SER A 172 -2.68 -0.12 -17.19
C SER A 172 -3.30 -1.33 -16.50
N ILE A 173 -4.47 -1.13 -15.91
CA ILE A 173 -5.32 -2.23 -15.44
C ILE A 173 -6.58 -2.26 -16.30
N PRO A 174 -7.27 -3.41 -16.41
CA PRO A 174 -8.54 -3.47 -17.12
C PRO A 174 -9.53 -2.40 -16.61
N SER A 175 -10.45 -1.97 -17.48
CA SER A 175 -11.50 -1.03 -17.07
C SER A 175 -12.48 -1.71 -16.13
N GLN A 176 -12.93 -0.99 -15.12
CA GLN A 176 -13.93 -1.51 -14.19
C GLN A 176 -15.30 -1.65 -14.88
N ASN A 177 -15.98 -2.75 -14.59
CA ASN A 177 -17.38 -2.93 -14.97
C ASN A 177 -18.28 -2.65 -13.76
N LEU A 178 -18.85 -1.45 -13.68
CA LEU A 178 -19.70 -1.06 -12.54
C LEU A 178 -20.97 -1.91 -12.39
N GLU A 179 -21.41 -2.57 -13.46
CA GLU A 179 -22.55 -3.51 -13.44
C GLU A 179 -22.12 -4.96 -13.15
N GLY A 180 -20.81 -5.19 -13.07
CA GLY A 180 -20.20 -6.47 -12.79
C GLY A 180 -20.52 -6.99 -11.40
N LYS A 181 -20.75 -8.31 -11.29
CA LYS A 181 -20.99 -8.98 -10.01
C LYS A 181 -19.69 -9.24 -9.24
N GLY A 182 -18.59 -9.40 -9.96
CA GLY A 182 -17.29 -9.65 -9.36
C GLY A 182 -16.72 -8.38 -8.75
N ALA A 183 -15.98 -8.53 -7.66
CA ALA A 183 -15.34 -7.42 -6.99
C ALA A 183 -14.03 -7.79 -6.29
N VAL A 184 -13.15 -6.79 -6.20
CA VAL A 184 -12.14 -6.68 -5.16
C VAL A 184 -12.70 -5.79 -4.06
N PHE A 185 -12.49 -6.15 -2.80
CA PHE A 185 -12.99 -5.41 -1.66
C PHE A 185 -12.00 -5.39 -0.49
N LEU A 186 -12.13 -4.39 0.36
CA LEU A 186 -11.49 -4.33 1.67
C LEU A 186 -12.47 -4.79 2.74
N LEU A 187 -11.96 -5.58 3.68
CA LEU A 187 -12.66 -6.06 4.87
C LEU A 187 -11.96 -5.49 6.10
N ASP A 188 -12.65 -4.68 6.88
CA ASP A 188 -12.07 -4.08 8.10
C ASP A 188 -11.92 -5.15 9.20
N SER A 189 -10.71 -5.32 9.73
CA SER A 189 -10.45 -6.24 10.83
C SER A 189 -10.92 -5.74 12.20
N GLY A 190 -11.20 -4.44 12.32
CA GLY A 190 -11.59 -3.76 13.56
C GLY A 190 -10.43 -3.43 14.51
N SER A 191 -9.20 -3.74 14.11
CA SER A 191 -7.99 -3.48 14.90
C SER A 191 -6.86 -2.98 14.01
N THR A 192 -6.03 -2.06 14.47
CA THR A 192 -4.84 -1.61 13.71
C THR A 192 -3.76 -2.69 13.69
N GLY A 193 -3.09 -2.85 12.55
CA GLY A 193 -1.90 -3.70 12.44
C GLY A 193 -0.60 -2.90 12.62
N GLU A 194 0.44 -3.56 13.11
CA GLU A 194 1.80 -3.01 13.16
C GLU A 194 2.71 -3.71 12.15
N THR A 195 3.38 -2.94 11.29
CA THR A 195 4.21 -3.50 10.22
C THR A 195 5.49 -4.14 10.74
N ALA A 196 6.18 -3.51 11.69
CA ALA A 196 7.48 -3.98 12.16
C ALA A 196 7.44 -5.39 12.80
N PRO A 197 6.51 -5.71 13.73
CA PRO A 197 6.42 -7.05 14.29
C PRO A 197 6.10 -8.12 13.24
N MET A 198 5.23 -7.83 12.28
CA MET A 198 4.86 -8.77 11.22
C MET A 198 6.02 -9.05 10.27
N VAL A 199 6.79 -8.03 9.91
CA VAL A 199 8.02 -8.19 9.12
C VAL A 199 9.07 -9.00 9.89
N GLN A 200 9.25 -8.75 11.19
CA GLN A 200 10.18 -9.53 12.01
C GLN A 200 9.79 -11.01 12.05
N LEU A 201 8.49 -11.29 12.26
CA LEU A 201 7.96 -12.66 12.23
C LEU A 201 8.23 -13.33 10.87
N PHE A 202 7.96 -12.63 9.76
CA PHE A 202 8.25 -13.15 8.42
C PHE A 202 9.74 -13.49 8.27
N MET A 203 10.63 -12.59 8.68
CA MET A 203 12.08 -12.81 8.61
C MET A 203 12.55 -13.98 9.47
N GLU A 204 11.88 -14.24 10.60
CA GLU A 204 12.15 -15.41 11.43
C GLU A 204 11.70 -16.71 10.73
N GLN A 205 10.49 -16.74 10.17
CA GLN A 205 10.00 -17.89 9.40
C GLN A 205 10.91 -18.19 8.20
N MET A 206 11.47 -17.16 7.57
CA MET A 206 12.40 -17.27 6.46
C MET A 206 13.72 -17.98 6.79
N LYS A 207 14.07 -18.16 8.07
CA LYS A 207 15.23 -18.98 8.46
C LYS A 207 14.97 -20.48 8.24
N GLN A 208 13.70 -20.90 8.21
CA GLN A 208 13.30 -22.29 7.99
C GLN A 208 13.32 -22.63 6.49
N GLU A 209 13.97 -23.73 6.11
CA GLU A 209 14.05 -24.16 4.71
C GLU A 209 12.67 -24.50 4.13
N GLY A 210 11.82 -25.19 4.90
CA GLY A 210 10.46 -25.52 4.47
C GLY A 210 9.64 -24.29 4.10
N PHE A 211 9.71 -23.23 4.91
CA PHE A 211 9.01 -21.97 4.63
C PHE A 211 9.58 -21.26 3.39
N ARG A 212 10.91 -21.25 3.19
CA ARG A 212 11.53 -20.70 1.98
C ARG A 212 11.08 -21.42 0.71
N THR A 213 11.02 -22.75 0.77
CA THR A 213 10.56 -23.60 -0.34
C THR A 213 9.08 -23.36 -0.64
N MET A 214 8.23 -23.29 0.39
CA MET A 214 6.81 -22.94 0.25
C MET A 214 6.64 -21.55 -0.37
N LEU A 215 7.36 -20.54 0.15
CA LEU A 215 7.28 -19.17 -0.34
C LEU A 215 7.60 -19.13 -1.84
N LYS A 216 8.69 -19.76 -2.26
CA LYS A 216 9.13 -19.77 -3.66
C LYS A 216 8.16 -20.54 -4.56
N ASN A 217 7.80 -21.76 -4.19
CA ASN A 217 7.11 -22.69 -5.09
C ASN A 217 5.59 -22.55 -5.06
N GLN A 218 5.03 -21.90 -4.04
CA GLN A 218 3.59 -21.74 -3.86
C GLN A 218 3.19 -20.27 -3.79
N PHE A 219 3.66 -19.53 -2.78
CA PHE A 219 3.23 -18.14 -2.57
C PHE A 219 3.59 -17.23 -3.76
N ILE A 220 4.86 -17.21 -4.17
CA ILE A 220 5.35 -16.40 -5.31
C ILE A 220 4.68 -16.85 -6.60
N LYS A 221 4.65 -18.17 -6.86
CA LYS A 221 3.99 -18.75 -8.04
C LYS A 221 2.55 -18.25 -8.21
N HIS A 222 1.73 -18.34 -7.17
CA HIS A 222 0.33 -17.93 -7.25
C HIS A 222 0.16 -16.41 -7.25
N THR A 223 1.04 -15.67 -6.55
CA THR A 223 1.04 -14.20 -6.57
C THR A 223 1.35 -13.67 -7.96
N ASP A 224 2.41 -14.16 -8.60
CA ASP A 224 2.83 -13.75 -9.94
C ASP A 224 1.74 -14.07 -10.98
N ALA A 225 1.14 -15.26 -10.89
CA ALA A 225 0.02 -15.65 -11.75
C ALA A 225 -1.22 -14.76 -11.54
N CYS A 226 -1.53 -14.37 -10.30
CA CYS A 226 -2.62 -13.43 -10.04
C CYS A 226 -2.35 -12.04 -10.64
N VAL A 227 -1.10 -11.55 -10.57
CA VAL A 227 -0.71 -10.28 -11.20
C VAL A 227 -0.91 -10.34 -12.71
N GLU A 228 -0.41 -11.40 -13.36
CA GLU A 228 -0.56 -11.59 -14.80
C GLU A 228 -2.03 -11.73 -15.21
N ASP A 229 -2.81 -12.54 -14.49
CA ASP A 229 -4.23 -12.73 -14.79
C ASP A 229 -5.03 -11.44 -14.59
N PHE A 230 -4.73 -10.64 -13.55
CA PHE A 230 -5.41 -9.38 -13.30
C PHE A 230 -5.12 -8.36 -14.40
N ILE A 231 -3.86 -8.18 -14.79
CA ILE A 231 -3.46 -7.21 -15.83
C ILE A 231 -4.07 -7.58 -17.19
N ASN A 232 -4.10 -8.88 -17.51
CA ASN A 232 -4.65 -9.37 -18.78
C ASN A 232 -6.17 -9.55 -18.78
N GLY A 233 -6.87 -9.26 -17.67
CA GLY A 233 -8.32 -9.44 -17.55
C GLY A 233 -8.78 -10.91 -17.57
N ASN A 234 -7.90 -11.87 -17.24
CA ASN A 234 -8.21 -13.29 -17.20
C ASN A 234 -8.89 -13.70 -15.89
N VAL A 235 -10.14 -13.26 -15.71
CA VAL A 235 -10.91 -13.43 -14.45
C VAL A 235 -11.01 -14.90 -14.03
N LYS A 236 -11.25 -15.83 -14.97
CA LYS A 236 -11.41 -17.26 -14.64
C LYS A 236 -10.15 -17.86 -14.03
N SER A 237 -8.98 -17.57 -14.62
CA SER A 237 -7.69 -18.05 -14.08
C SER A 237 -7.33 -17.34 -12.78
N LEU A 238 -7.61 -16.03 -12.69
CA LEU A 238 -7.38 -15.22 -11.50
C LEU A 238 -8.02 -15.86 -10.26
N PHE A 239 -9.31 -16.24 -10.33
CA PHE A 239 -10.00 -16.85 -9.19
C PHE A 239 -9.47 -18.25 -8.82
N GLY A 240 -8.96 -19.01 -9.80
CA GLY A 240 -8.25 -20.26 -9.54
C GLY A 240 -6.96 -20.03 -8.75
N ASN A 241 -6.15 -19.05 -9.16
CA ASN A 241 -4.90 -18.70 -8.47
C ASN A 241 -5.14 -18.03 -7.11
N LEU A 242 -6.16 -17.18 -6.98
CA LEU A 242 -6.56 -16.56 -5.72
C LEU A 242 -6.95 -17.59 -4.66
N LYS A 243 -7.68 -18.64 -5.06
CA LYS A 243 -8.03 -19.73 -4.13
C LYS A 243 -6.78 -20.39 -3.57
N GLN A 244 -5.81 -20.71 -4.43
CA GLN A 244 -4.55 -21.33 -4.01
C GLN A 244 -3.73 -20.37 -3.14
N LEU A 245 -3.62 -19.10 -3.51
CA LEU A 245 -2.92 -18.09 -2.72
C LEU A 245 -3.56 -17.93 -1.33
N SER A 246 -4.88 -17.87 -1.26
CA SER A 246 -5.66 -17.77 -0.03
C SER A 246 -5.42 -18.97 0.90
N HIS A 247 -5.36 -20.18 0.36
CA HIS A 247 -4.97 -21.39 1.10
C HIS A 247 -3.54 -21.28 1.65
N VAL A 248 -2.56 -20.93 0.80
CA VAL A 248 -1.16 -20.80 1.20
C VAL A 248 -0.99 -19.80 2.34
N VAL A 249 -1.70 -18.66 2.26
CA VAL A 249 -1.70 -17.62 3.29
C VAL A 249 -2.30 -18.15 4.60
N LEU A 250 -3.46 -18.82 4.56
CA LEU A 250 -4.09 -19.35 5.76
C LEU A 250 -3.22 -20.41 6.46
N ASP A 251 -2.54 -21.26 5.71
CA ASP A 251 -1.75 -22.36 6.26
C ASP A 251 -0.39 -21.91 6.82
N ASN A 252 0.26 -20.93 6.16
CA ASN A 252 1.66 -20.58 6.46
C ASN A 252 1.84 -19.21 7.11
N PHE A 253 0.89 -18.29 6.91
CA PHE A 253 0.93 -16.91 7.42
C PHE A 253 -0.11 -16.68 8.51
N LYS A 254 -0.67 -17.75 9.08
CA LYS A 254 -1.70 -17.72 10.12
C LYS A 254 -1.43 -16.73 11.27
N PRO A 255 -0.21 -16.56 11.80
CA PRO A 255 0.03 -15.60 12.88
C PRO A 255 -0.04 -14.13 12.42
N MET A 256 -0.04 -13.87 11.11
CA MET A 256 -0.26 -12.54 10.52
C MET A 256 -1.72 -12.27 10.17
N ILE A 257 -2.62 -13.23 10.45
CA ILE A 257 -4.06 -13.08 10.25
C ILE A 257 -4.69 -12.95 11.64
N PRO A 258 -5.50 -11.91 11.92
CA PRO A 258 -6.17 -11.81 13.21
C PRO A 258 -7.06 -13.05 13.45
N VAL A 259 -7.02 -13.59 14.68
CA VAL A 259 -7.57 -14.91 15.01
C VAL A 259 -9.05 -15.04 14.65
N GLN A 260 -9.83 -13.97 14.83
CA GLN A 260 -11.25 -13.95 14.50
C GLN A 260 -11.53 -14.16 13.00
N PHE A 261 -10.55 -13.93 12.12
CA PHE A 261 -10.67 -14.13 10.68
C PHE A 261 -10.27 -15.53 10.22
N HIS A 262 -9.62 -16.37 11.03
CA HIS A 262 -9.17 -17.70 10.58
C HIS A 262 -10.33 -18.59 10.10
N LYS A 263 -11.44 -18.59 10.87
CA LYS A 263 -12.64 -19.37 10.51
C LYS A 263 -13.31 -18.79 9.26
N LEU A 264 -13.41 -17.46 9.19
CA LEU A 264 -14.01 -16.74 8.07
C LEU A 264 -13.24 -17.00 6.78
N TRP A 265 -11.91 -16.89 6.84
CA TRP A 265 -11.00 -17.15 5.75
C TRP A 265 -11.15 -18.57 5.20
N LYS A 266 -11.17 -19.56 6.10
CA LYS A 266 -11.40 -20.97 5.73
C LYS A 266 -12.75 -21.16 5.04
N GLN A 267 -13.82 -20.57 5.60
CA GLN A 267 -15.16 -20.64 5.02
C GLN A 267 -15.21 -20.06 3.60
N GLY A 268 -14.58 -18.92 3.33
CA GLY A 268 -14.53 -18.33 1.99
C GLY A 268 -13.91 -19.29 0.97
N ILE A 269 -12.81 -19.94 1.35
CA ILE A 269 -12.12 -20.90 0.48
C ILE A 269 -12.97 -22.16 0.20
N GLU A 270 -13.64 -22.70 1.21
CA GLU A 270 -14.45 -23.91 1.09
C GLU A 270 -15.75 -23.68 0.28
N SER A 271 -16.39 -22.53 0.51
CA SER A 271 -17.63 -22.14 -0.19
C SER A 271 -17.38 -21.61 -1.61
N ASN A 272 -16.20 -21.05 -1.88
CA ASN A 272 -15.88 -20.24 -3.06
C ASN A 272 -16.70 -18.93 -3.16
N ASP A 273 -17.31 -18.48 -2.05
CA ASP A 273 -18.04 -17.20 -2.05
C ASP A 273 -17.07 -16.00 -2.11
N TYR A 274 -15.86 -16.16 -1.57
CA TYR A 274 -14.79 -15.16 -1.63
C TYR A 274 -13.43 -15.79 -1.27
N TYR A 275 -12.35 -15.14 -1.70
CA TYR A 275 -10.98 -15.46 -1.29
C TYR A 275 -10.35 -14.25 -0.63
N LEU A 276 -9.62 -14.47 0.46
CA LEU A 276 -8.98 -13.40 1.22
C LEU A 276 -7.46 -13.49 1.05
N LYS A 277 -6.79 -12.34 1.17
CA LYS A 277 -5.35 -12.23 1.30
C LYS A 277 -4.99 -11.09 2.24
N LEU A 278 -3.74 -11.08 2.69
CA LEU A 278 -3.22 -10.00 3.51
C LEU A 278 -3.29 -8.69 2.71
N CYS A 279 -3.58 -7.59 3.40
CA CYS A 279 -3.36 -6.23 2.88
C CYS A 279 -2.17 -5.64 3.64
N GLY A 280 -1.11 -5.27 2.91
CA GLY A 280 0.14 -4.83 3.54
C GLY A 280 0.79 -5.95 4.35
N SER A 281 1.25 -5.65 5.57
CA SER A 281 1.98 -6.61 6.41
C SER A 281 1.09 -7.65 7.11
N GLY A 282 -0.22 -7.45 7.16
CA GLY A 282 -1.11 -8.22 8.03
C GLY A 282 -1.06 -7.76 9.50
N GLY A 283 -1.59 -8.59 10.40
CA GLY A 283 -1.68 -8.34 11.84
C GLY A 283 -2.85 -7.46 12.29
N GLY A 284 -3.62 -6.92 11.35
CA GLY A 284 -4.74 -6.00 11.57
C GLY A 284 -4.99 -5.18 10.31
N GLY A 285 -5.69 -4.06 10.45
CA GLY A 285 -6.03 -3.17 9.36
C GLY A 285 -7.10 -3.74 8.45
N TYR A 286 -6.94 -3.52 7.14
CA TYR A 286 -7.77 -4.18 6.15
C TYR A 286 -7.26 -5.58 5.80
N ILE A 287 -8.19 -6.43 5.40
CA ILE A 287 -7.93 -7.68 4.67
C ILE A 287 -8.46 -7.47 3.25
N LEU A 288 -7.70 -7.88 2.25
CA LEU A 288 -8.12 -7.75 0.85
C LEU A 288 -8.90 -9.00 0.45
N GLY A 289 -10.07 -8.82 -0.14
CA GLY A 289 -10.95 -9.88 -0.57
C GLY A 289 -11.30 -9.80 -2.05
N PHE A 290 -11.59 -10.96 -2.64
CA PHE A 290 -11.95 -11.12 -4.03
C PHE A 290 -13.17 -12.03 -4.12
N THR A 291 -14.13 -11.70 -4.97
CA THR A 291 -15.34 -12.51 -5.18
C THR A 291 -15.84 -12.38 -6.60
N GLU A 292 -16.41 -13.46 -7.15
CA GLU A 292 -17.16 -13.43 -8.42
C GLU A 292 -18.59 -12.89 -8.24
N ASP A 293 -19.09 -12.82 -6.99
CA ASP A 293 -20.43 -12.33 -6.66
C ASP A 293 -20.43 -11.58 -5.33
N ILE A 294 -20.39 -10.24 -5.42
CA ILE A 294 -20.37 -9.34 -4.27
C ILE A 294 -21.60 -9.47 -3.38
N GLN A 295 -22.76 -9.87 -3.92
CA GLN A 295 -23.96 -10.06 -3.11
C GLN A 295 -23.85 -11.32 -2.24
N LYS A 296 -23.28 -12.41 -2.78
CA LYS A 296 -22.97 -13.60 -1.98
C LYS A 296 -21.93 -13.31 -0.91
N ALA A 297 -20.84 -12.63 -1.28
CA ALA A 297 -19.80 -12.26 -0.32
C ALA A 297 -20.37 -11.40 0.83
N ARG A 298 -21.21 -10.40 0.54
CA ARG A 298 -21.87 -9.58 1.59
C ARG A 298 -22.77 -10.41 2.52
N LYS A 299 -23.45 -11.44 2.00
CA LYS A 299 -24.27 -12.35 2.82
C LYS A 299 -23.40 -13.23 3.71
N ALA A 300 -22.32 -13.80 3.15
CA ALA A 300 -21.40 -14.68 3.87
C ALA A 300 -20.56 -13.93 4.92
N LEU A 301 -20.26 -12.65 4.66
CA LEU A 301 -19.49 -11.74 5.53
C LEU A 301 -20.42 -10.81 6.34
N LYS A 302 -21.67 -11.22 6.60
CA LYS A 302 -22.62 -10.40 7.36
C LYS A 302 -22.07 -10.06 8.74
N GLY A 303 -22.09 -8.76 9.08
CA GLY A 303 -21.55 -8.24 10.35
C GLY A 303 -20.14 -7.67 10.22
N TYR A 304 -19.48 -7.81 9.07
CA TYR A 304 -18.23 -7.15 8.77
C TYR A 304 -18.44 -5.97 7.81
N ASN A 305 -17.60 -4.94 7.93
CA ASN A 305 -17.63 -3.81 7.02
C ASN A 305 -16.85 -4.13 5.75
N LEU A 306 -17.55 -4.12 4.62
CA LEU A 306 -17.01 -4.46 3.30
C LEU A 306 -17.12 -3.26 2.35
N GLU A 307 -15.96 -2.85 1.84
CA GLU A 307 -15.80 -1.70 0.97
C GLU A 307 -15.27 -2.17 -0.40
N VAL A 308 -16.06 -1.98 -1.46
CA VAL A 308 -15.67 -2.40 -2.81
C VAL A 308 -14.66 -1.41 -3.38
N VAL A 309 -13.57 -1.91 -3.92
CA VAL A 309 -12.46 -1.09 -4.46
C VAL A 309 -12.26 -1.24 -5.96
N TYR A 310 -12.74 -2.34 -6.54
CA TYR A 310 -12.69 -2.60 -7.98
C TYR A 310 -13.79 -3.57 -8.38
N ASN A 311 -14.44 -3.36 -9.53
CA ASN A 311 -15.44 -4.27 -10.10
C ASN A 311 -14.95 -4.93 -11.40
N PHE A 312 -15.09 -6.26 -11.48
CA PHE A 312 -14.77 -7.08 -12.65
C PHE A 312 -15.91 -7.07 -13.66
#